data_AF-A0A531AEC0-F1
#
_entry.id   AF-A0A531AEC0-F1
#
_cell.length_a   1.000
_cell.length_b   1.000
_cell.length_c   1.000
_cell.angle_alpha   90.00
_cell.angle_beta   90.00
_cell.angle_gamma   90.00
#
_symmetry.space_group_name_H-M   'P 1'
#
loop_
_entity.id
_entity.type
_entity.pdbx_description
1 polymer ?
#
loop_
_entity_poly.entity_id
_entity_poly.type
_entity_poly.pdbx_seq_one_letter_code
_entity_poly.pdbx_strand_id
1 'polypeptide(L)'
;MTDAISSFGAVGRPVSIHTDDAAKARLKGRYRTETWFKWLGAAAVALAGLFLVLLLSTIVTQAIPALRQNYLTLPIDLSAAKVDPAKLDEVNYDAIAQEALTAKFPDVTSRQDKRLLRGLISTGTGVFLRKD
;
A
#
# COMPACT_ATOMS: atom_id res chain seq x y z
N MET A 1 18.77 40.04 -87.95
CA MET A 1 17.50 39.35 -88.20
C MET A 1 17.58 37.99 -87.52
N THR A 2 16.81 37.86 -86.43
CA THR A 2 16.23 36.61 -85.88
C THR A 2 17.24 35.52 -85.47
N ASP A 3 17.75 35.52 -84.22
CA ASP A 3 17.06 35.13 -82.97
C ASP A 3 16.13 33.92 -83.15
N ALA A 4 16.68 32.72 -82.94
CA ALA A 4 15.94 31.47 -82.83
C ALA A 4 16.64 30.48 -81.89
N ILE A 5 17.09 30.94 -80.72
CA ILE A 5 17.51 30.05 -79.62
C ILE A 5 16.73 30.45 -78.37
N SER A 6 15.42 30.28 -78.40
CA SER A 6 14.59 30.37 -77.21
C SER A 6 13.43 29.38 -77.32
N SER A 7 13.56 28.25 -76.65
CA SER A 7 12.49 27.51 -75.94
C SER A 7 12.84 26.03 -75.86
N PHE A 8 13.86 25.69 -75.06
CA PHE A 8 13.80 24.42 -74.36
C PHE A 8 12.98 24.67 -73.10
N GLY A 9 11.69 24.33 -73.19
CA GLY A 9 10.74 24.44 -72.10
C GLY A 9 11.29 23.79 -70.84
N ALA A 10 11.07 24.46 -69.71
CA ALA A 10 11.38 23.96 -68.39
C ALA A 10 10.62 22.65 -68.15
N VAL A 11 11.26 21.52 -68.47
CA VAL A 11 10.83 20.19 -68.04
C VAL A 11 10.91 20.20 -66.51
N GLY A 12 9.75 20.18 -65.85
CA GLY A 12 9.66 20.15 -64.40
C GLY A 12 10.56 19.07 -63.84
N ARG A 13 11.42 19.43 -62.88
CA ARG A 13 12.31 18.47 -62.20
C ARG A 13 11.46 17.29 -61.71
N PRO A 14 11.86 16.02 -61.98
CA PRO A 14 11.15 14.87 -61.48
C PRO A 14 11.09 14.96 -59.95
N VAL A 15 9.87 15.11 -59.45
CA VAL A 15 9.56 15.15 -58.02
C VAL A 15 9.99 13.79 -57.44
N SER A 16 10.94 13.84 -56.51
CA SER A 16 11.65 12.64 -56.08
C SER A 16 10.75 11.80 -55.19
N ILE A 17 10.52 10.53 -55.57
CA ILE A 17 9.64 9.57 -54.88
C ILE A 17 9.90 9.42 -53.38
N HIS A 18 11.07 9.84 -52.91
CA HIS A 18 11.51 9.79 -51.52
C HIS A 18 11.22 11.07 -50.72
N THR A 19 10.96 12.21 -51.38
CA THR A 19 10.68 13.51 -50.75
C THR A 19 9.22 13.96 -50.86
N ASP A 20 8.40 13.20 -51.57
CA ASP A 20 7.00 13.51 -51.83
C ASP A 20 6.18 13.52 -50.55
N ASP A 21 5.12 14.31 -50.50
CA ASP A 21 4.27 14.40 -49.31
C ASP A 21 3.61 13.05 -48.96
N ALA A 22 3.41 12.18 -49.96
CA ALA A 22 3.00 10.79 -49.76
C ALA A 22 4.07 9.93 -49.05
N ALA A 23 5.36 10.20 -49.27
CA ALA A 23 6.45 9.54 -48.55
C ALA A 23 6.53 10.03 -47.09
N LYS A 24 6.37 11.35 -46.86
CA LYS A 24 6.30 11.93 -45.52
C LYS A 24 5.10 11.41 -44.71
N ALA A 25 3.95 11.22 -45.34
CA ALA A 25 2.76 10.67 -44.69
C ALA A 25 2.97 9.22 -44.19
N ARG A 26 3.65 8.38 -45.00
CA ARG A 26 4.02 7.01 -44.62
C ARG A 26 5.03 6.98 -43.45
N LEU A 27 6.01 7.88 -43.47
CA LEU A 27 6.96 8.07 -42.37
C LEU A 27 6.25 8.49 -41.08
N LYS A 28 5.35 9.49 -41.14
CA LYS A 28 4.55 9.95 -40.00
C LYS A 28 3.71 8.83 -39.38
N GLY A 29 3.17 7.91 -40.17
CA GLY A 29 2.46 6.73 -39.69
C GLY A 29 3.34 5.81 -38.83
N ARG A 30 4.57 5.56 -39.25
CA ARG A 30 5.53 4.70 -38.52
C ARG A 30 5.99 5.31 -37.19
N TYR A 31 6.28 6.61 -37.18
CA TYR A 31 6.70 7.32 -35.96
C TYR A 31 5.63 7.29 -34.86
N ARG A 32 4.33 7.25 -35.24
CA ARG A 32 3.24 7.11 -34.27
C ARG A 32 3.27 5.75 -33.58
N THR A 33 3.40 4.65 -34.32
CA THR A 33 3.47 3.32 -33.69
C THR A 33 4.73 3.16 -32.82
N GLU A 34 5.86 3.71 -33.26
CA GLU A 34 7.11 3.68 -32.50
C GLU A 34 7.01 4.45 -31.17
N THR A 35 6.39 5.64 -31.18
CA THR A 35 6.20 6.42 -29.95
C THR A 35 5.29 5.71 -28.96
N TRP A 36 4.19 5.13 -29.40
CA TRP A 36 3.29 4.37 -28.53
C TRP A 36 3.96 3.14 -27.94
N PHE A 37 4.76 2.42 -28.72
CA PHE A 37 5.52 1.27 -28.22
C PHE A 37 6.51 1.67 -27.12
N LYS A 38 7.25 2.77 -27.32
CA LYS A 38 8.18 3.32 -26.33
C LYS A 38 7.46 3.74 -25.04
N TRP A 39 6.31 4.42 -25.17
CA TRP A 39 5.50 4.82 -24.02
C TRP A 39 4.94 3.64 -23.24
N LEU A 40 4.46 2.59 -23.92
CA LEU A 40 3.98 1.38 -23.25
C LEU A 40 5.10 0.67 -22.49
N GLY A 41 6.30 0.57 -23.09
CA GLY A 41 7.47 0.01 -22.41
C GLY A 41 7.88 0.81 -21.18
N ALA A 42 7.98 2.14 -21.31
CA ALA A 42 8.30 3.02 -20.19
C ALA A 42 7.24 2.96 -19.08
N ALA A 43 5.96 2.92 -19.45
CA ALA A 43 4.85 2.79 -18.50
C ALA A 43 4.89 1.44 -17.77
N ALA A 44 5.24 0.34 -18.45
CA ALA A 44 5.36 -0.97 -17.81
C ALA A 44 6.49 -1.00 -16.77
N VAL A 45 7.66 -0.43 -17.09
CA VAL A 45 8.79 -0.33 -16.14
C VAL A 45 8.42 0.56 -14.96
N ALA A 46 7.79 1.71 -15.22
CA ALA A 46 7.32 2.60 -14.16
C ALA A 46 6.29 1.92 -13.24
N LEU A 47 5.35 1.17 -13.81
CA LEU A 47 4.33 0.44 -13.05
C LEU A 47 4.95 -0.67 -12.20
N ALA A 48 5.93 -1.41 -12.73
CA ALA A 48 6.67 -2.41 -11.95
C ALA A 48 7.42 -1.76 -10.77
N GLY A 49 8.09 -0.62 -11.01
CA GLY A 49 8.74 0.15 -9.95
C GLY A 49 7.75 0.66 -8.89
N LEU A 50 6.57 1.11 -9.31
CA LEU A 50 5.51 1.55 -8.40
C LEU A 50 5.06 0.41 -7.47
N PHE A 51 4.79 -0.78 -8.02
CA PHE A 51 4.40 -1.93 -7.20
C PHE A 51 5.49 -2.35 -6.22
N LEU A 52 6.75 -2.29 -6.63
CA LEU A 52 7.88 -2.56 -5.73
C LEU A 52 7.89 -1.59 -4.53
N VAL A 53 7.73 -0.29 -4.79
CA VAL A 53 7.70 0.73 -3.72
C VAL A 53 6.48 0.54 -2.81
N LEU A 54 5.31 0.26 -3.36
CA LEU A 54 4.09 0.02 -2.58
C LEU A 54 4.23 -1.20 -1.67
N LEU A 55 4.75 -2.31 -2.21
CA LEU A 55 4.95 -3.52 -1.44
C LEU A 55 5.99 -3.32 -0.33
N LEU A 56 7.12 -2.68 -0.65
CA LEU A 56 8.16 -2.40 0.34
C LEU A 56 7.65 -1.48 1.45
N SER A 57 6.93 -0.41 1.10
CA SER A 57 6.32 0.50 2.08
C SER A 57 5.34 -0.24 3.01
N THR A 58 4.53 -1.13 2.44
CA THR A 58 3.58 -1.95 3.20
C THR A 58 4.30 -2.87 4.19
N ILE A 59 5.38 -3.53 3.76
CA ILE A 59 6.17 -4.41 4.65
C ILE A 59 6.82 -3.60 5.77
N VAL A 60 7.49 -2.48 5.45
CA VAL A 60 8.20 -1.67 6.46
C VAL A 60 7.23 -1.10 7.50
N THR A 61 6.09 -0.58 7.05
CA THR A 61 5.07 -0.02 7.96
C THR A 61 4.48 -1.07 8.89
N GLN A 62 4.26 -2.30 8.41
CA GLN A 62 3.78 -3.40 9.24
C GLN A 62 4.88 -4.01 10.13
N ALA A 63 6.15 -3.95 9.71
CA ALA A 63 7.26 -4.52 10.46
C ALA A 63 7.66 -3.70 11.69
N ILE A 64 7.62 -2.35 11.61
CA ILE A 64 8.01 -1.46 12.73
C ILE A 64 7.31 -1.79 14.05
N PRO A 65 5.96 -1.93 14.13
CA PRO A 65 5.29 -2.24 15.38
C PRO A 65 5.59 -3.65 15.90
N ALA A 66 5.96 -4.61 15.05
CA ALA A 66 6.27 -5.98 15.48
C ALA A 66 7.53 -6.06 16.36
N LEU A 67 8.44 -5.10 16.24
CA LEU A 67 9.66 -5.03 17.05
C LEU A 67 9.47 -4.31 18.39
N ARG A 68 8.29 -3.71 18.64
CA ARG A 68 7.99 -3.00 19.88
C ARG A 68 6.95 -3.76 20.67
N GLN A 69 7.30 -4.12 21.90
CA GLN A 69 6.37 -4.70 22.86
C GLN A 69 6.13 -3.72 24.01
N ASN A 70 4.86 -3.37 24.26
CA ASN A 70 4.49 -2.48 25.34
C ASN A 70 4.01 -3.29 26.54
N TYR A 71 4.65 -3.11 27.70
CA TYR A 71 4.27 -3.79 28.94
C TYR A 71 3.54 -2.82 29.86
N LEU A 72 2.48 -3.32 30.49
CA LEU A 72 1.72 -2.59 31.51
C LEU A 72 1.66 -3.46 32.75
N THR A 73 2.00 -2.88 33.91
CA THR A 73 1.87 -3.54 35.20
C THR A 73 0.53 -3.15 35.80
N LEU A 74 -0.36 -4.12 35.96
CA LEU A 74 -1.67 -3.93 36.55
C LEU A 74 -1.77 -4.78 37.82
N PRO A 75 -2.05 -4.18 39.00
CA PRO A 75 -2.31 -4.96 40.20
C PRO A 75 -3.65 -5.67 40.05
N ILE A 76 -3.63 -7.00 40.08
CA ILE A 76 -4.81 -7.85 40.01
C ILE A 76 -5.04 -8.48 41.38
N ASP A 77 -6.27 -8.39 41.86
CA ASP A 77 -6.69 -9.05 43.10
C ASP A 77 -7.18 -10.47 42.77
N LEU A 78 -6.36 -11.47 43.12
CA LEU A 78 -6.64 -12.90 43.02
C LEU A 78 -7.03 -13.50 44.38
N SER A 79 -7.62 -12.70 45.28
CA SER A 79 -8.08 -13.22 46.57
C SER A 79 -9.06 -14.40 46.41
N ALA A 80 -9.08 -15.27 47.42
CA ALA A 80 -9.93 -16.48 47.46
C ALA A 80 -11.44 -16.19 47.33
N ALA A 81 -11.85 -14.91 47.39
CA ALA A 81 -13.22 -14.48 47.11
C ALA A 81 -13.57 -14.49 45.60
N LYS A 82 -12.57 -14.39 44.72
CA LYS A 82 -12.74 -14.36 43.25
C LYS A 82 -12.24 -15.60 42.53
N VAL A 83 -11.28 -16.32 43.14
CA VAL A 83 -10.67 -17.51 42.56
C VAL A 83 -10.75 -18.64 43.58
N ASP A 84 -11.49 -19.70 43.26
CA ASP A 84 -11.50 -20.93 44.06
C ASP A 84 -10.27 -21.77 43.68
N PRO A 85 -9.30 -21.97 44.61
CA PRO A 85 -8.11 -22.76 44.34
C PRO A 85 -8.40 -24.23 44.01
N ALA A 86 -9.59 -24.76 44.33
CA ALA A 86 -10.00 -26.12 43.97
C ALA A 86 -10.51 -26.23 42.52
N LYS A 87 -10.86 -25.11 41.87
CA LYS A 87 -11.56 -25.06 40.57
C LYS A 87 -10.94 -24.04 39.61
N LEU A 88 -9.62 -24.03 39.51
CA LEU A 88 -8.88 -23.10 38.65
C LEU A 88 -9.31 -23.15 37.18
N ASP A 89 -9.74 -24.32 36.68
CA ASP A 89 -10.16 -24.47 35.28
C ASP A 89 -11.48 -23.78 34.93
N GLU A 90 -12.37 -23.59 35.91
CA GLU A 90 -13.69 -22.96 35.72
C GLU A 90 -13.63 -21.42 35.86
N VAL A 91 -12.49 -20.87 36.30
CA VAL A 91 -12.33 -19.44 36.58
C VAL A 91 -12.13 -18.65 35.28
N ASN A 92 -12.92 -17.59 35.12
CA ASN A 92 -12.77 -16.66 34.01
C ASN A 92 -11.73 -15.58 34.34
N TYR A 93 -10.46 -15.93 34.13
CA TYR A 93 -9.32 -15.02 34.36
C TYR A 93 -9.36 -13.76 33.48
N ASP A 94 -9.93 -13.86 32.26
CA ASP A 94 -10.08 -12.70 31.38
C ASP A 94 -11.03 -11.65 31.97
N ALA A 95 -12.11 -12.09 32.62
CA ALA A 95 -13.05 -11.19 33.29
C ALA A 95 -12.40 -10.46 34.47
N ILE A 96 -11.56 -11.16 35.25
CA ILE A 96 -10.84 -10.59 36.39
C ILE A 96 -9.86 -9.50 35.92
N ALA A 97 -9.08 -9.78 34.86
CA ALA A 97 -8.17 -8.81 34.28
C ALA A 97 -8.89 -7.56 33.72
N GLN A 98 -10.03 -7.76 33.05
CA GLN A 98 -10.86 -6.67 32.53
C GLN A 98 -11.47 -5.81 33.65
N GLU A 99 -11.89 -6.43 34.75
CA GLU A 99 -12.41 -5.73 35.92
C GLU A 99 -11.32 -4.86 36.57
N ALA A 100 -10.14 -5.42 36.81
CA ALA A 100 -9.00 -4.70 37.36
C ALA A 100 -8.59 -3.50 36.48
N LEU A 101 -8.65 -3.66 35.15
CA LEU A 101 -8.36 -2.59 34.21
C LEU A 101 -9.44 -1.50 34.26
N THR A 102 -10.71 -1.89 34.28
CA THR A 102 -11.84 -0.94 34.34
C THR A 102 -11.84 -0.17 35.66
N ALA A 103 -11.47 -0.81 36.77
CA ALA A 103 -11.38 -0.17 38.09
C ALA A 103 -10.33 0.95 38.15
N LYS A 104 -9.27 0.89 37.32
CA LYS A 104 -8.26 1.94 37.23
C LYS A 104 -8.66 3.14 36.37
N PHE A 105 -9.69 2.98 35.52
CA PHE A 105 -10.16 4.03 34.60
C PHE A 105 -11.66 4.31 34.79
N PRO A 106 -12.09 4.82 35.97
CA PRO A 106 -13.50 5.09 36.25
C PRO A 106 -14.11 6.16 35.33
N ASP A 107 -13.28 7.05 34.80
CA ASP A 107 -13.70 8.15 33.92
C ASP A 107 -14.16 7.67 32.52
N VAL A 108 -13.85 6.42 32.16
CA VAL A 108 -14.24 5.81 30.88
C VAL A 108 -15.66 5.28 30.95
N THR A 109 -16.63 6.14 30.61
CA THR A 109 -18.06 5.84 30.76
C THR A 109 -18.71 5.33 29.47
N SER A 110 -18.26 5.80 28.30
CA SER A 110 -18.87 5.47 27.01
C SER A 110 -18.64 4.02 26.60
N ARG A 111 -19.60 3.41 25.90
CA ARG A 111 -19.47 2.01 25.43
C ARG A 111 -18.32 1.83 24.44
N GLN A 112 -18.08 2.85 23.61
CA GLN A 112 -17.01 2.83 22.62
C GLN A 112 -15.65 2.85 23.31
N ASP A 113 -15.47 3.71 24.31
CA ASP A 113 -14.19 3.85 25.01
C ASP A 113 -13.92 2.65 25.91
N LYS A 114 -14.96 2.07 26.54
CA LYS A 114 -14.84 0.79 27.26
C LYS A 114 -14.36 -0.34 26.35
N ARG A 115 -14.78 -0.36 25.08
CA ARG A 115 -14.31 -1.35 24.09
C ARG A 115 -12.85 -1.13 23.73
N LEU A 116 -12.43 0.13 23.56
CA LEU A 116 -11.03 0.48 23.31
C LEU A 116 -10.15 0.12 24.51
N LEU A 117 -10.62 0.41 25.73
CA LEU A 117 -9.91 0.09 26.97
C LEU A 117 -9.66 -1.41 27.10
N ARG A 118 -10.68 -2.24 26.86
CA ARG A 118 -10.53 -3.71 26.86
C ARG A 118 -9.56 -4.22 25.79
N GLY A 119 -9.39 -3.49 24.68
CA GLY A 119 -8.43 -3.81 23.63
C GLY A 119 -6.96 -3.48 23.98
N LEU A 120 -6.69 -2.80 25.10
CA LEU A 120 -5.33 -2.51 25.55
C LEU A 120 -4.62 -3.73 26.14
N ILE A 121 -5.39 -4.67 26.70
CA ILE A 121 -4.86 -5.93 27.21
C ILE A 121 -4.88 -6.98 26.10
N SER A 122 -3.87 -7.85 26.11
CA SER A 122 -3.78 -8.94 25.14
C SER A 122 -4.94 -9.93 25.32
N THR A 123 -5.43 -10.50 24.23
CA THR A 123 -6.48 -11.54 24.24
C THR A 123 -6.02 -12.83 24.93
N GLY A 124 -4.72 -13.02 25.13
CA GLY A 124 -4.16 -14.17 25.85
C GLY A 124 -3.99 -13.95 27.36
N THR A 125 -4.43 -12.82 27.92
CA THR A 125 -4.13 -12.45 29.33
C THR A 125 -4.60 -13.51 30.33
N GLY A 126 -5.80 -14.08 30.17
CA GLY A 126 -6.29 -15.12 31.06
C GLY A 126 -5.45 -16.41 31.04
N VAL A 127 -4.84 -16.73 29.90
CA VAL A 127 -3.91 -17.87 29.79
C VAL A 127 -2.60 -17.58 30.53
N PHE A 128 -2.09 -16.34 30.45
CA PHE A 128 -0.92 -15.92 31.21
C PHE A 128 -1.18 -15.99 32.73
N LEU A 129 -2.31 -15.46 33.19
CA LEU A 129 -2.68 -15.45 34.62
C LEU A 129 -2.95 -16.84 35.22
N ARG A 130 -3.29 -17.83 34.39
CA ARG A 130 -3.44 -19.22 34.83
C ARG A 130 -2.09 -19.89 35.06
N LYS A 131 -1.06 -19.49 34.30
CA LYS A 131 0.24 -20.16 34.27
C LYS A 131 1.18 -19.68 35.36
N ASP A 132 1.07 -18.40 35.75
CA ASP A 132 1.81 -17.80 36.86
C ASP A 132 1.17 -18.14 38.22
#